data_AF-A0A1I5F2X6-F1
#
_entry.id   AF-A0A1I5F2X6-F1
#
_cell.length_a   1.000
_cell.length_b   1.000
_cell.length_c   1.000
_cell.angle_alpha   90.00
_cell.angle_beta   90.00
_cell.angle_gamma   90.00
#
_symmetry.space_group_name_H-M   'P 1'
#
loop_
_entity.id
_entity.type
_entity.pdbx_description
1 polymer ?
#
loop_
_entity_poly.entity_id
_entity_poly.type
_entity_poly.pdbx_seq_one_letter_code
_entity_poly.pdbx_strand_id
1 'polypeptide(L)'
;MIPEKAYTLSVIMNRIKQVFDERMNEVYFWMKAELMHVKSDRSGHYYLDLVETKDGTIVAKSTAQMWNYTATYLKEELGTDFDQIIKPGSEIMCYCKAVFHTVYGLSFVITKVDINYNLGALERQKKAVLEKLLKEGVLEKNKQHKLPKVIQRIALVASPNTSGYEDFLNQLKKNSYNYAYHVKTFPAKVQGDTAAKEITEQLETIPYGDFDAVVLLRGGGSKFDLEAFNDYQLAKAIGSCPLPVITGIGHETDTSIADLTAHTALKTPSAAGAFIVERTVEFENDIQLAYLNIKRIYDQKLQQLNKDLKHHITEFSALSKAQTRTERGNLHTLTNRIINFVNEEQVNAHSLLNKATQQLSLLPNKKVQQALQLKNEQAEQLQLFSNYIIRETRTPLKQKAEQLPYLTKMKLRAANSKLTDWEHYPSLYHPEAVLRKGYALVRKEQVVVKRTTILEKGDFIEIELYDRTINTKIEDTPTWKNLHTKKQNRN
;
A
#
# COMPACT_ATOMS: atom_id res chain seq x y z
N MET A 1 27.96 -84.62 111.80
CA MET A 1 28.47 -85.66 110.89
C MET A 1 28.40 -85.11 109.47
N ILE A 2 29.53 -84.70 108.91
CA ILE A 2 29.64 -84.41 107.47
C ILE A 2 29.75 -85.79 106.79
N PRO A 3 28.94 -86.09 105.75
CA PRO A 3 28.95 -87.41 105.11
C PRO A 3 30.35 -87.75 104.57
N GLU A 4 30.75 -89.03 104.65
CA GLU A 4 32.10 -89.57 104.36
C GLU A 4 32.65 -89.27 102.94
N LYS A 5 31.86 -88.66 102.05
CA LYS A 5 32.29 -88.12 100.76
C LYS A 5 31.60 -86.79 100.45
N ALA A 6 31.94 -85.74 101.18
CA ALA A 6 31.57 -84.37 100.83
C ALA A 6 32.66 -83.74 99.95
N TYR A 7 32.30 -83.35 98.71
CA TYR A 7 33.18 -82.55 97.86
C TYR A 7 32.99 -81.07 98.14
N THR A 8 34.06 -80.28 98.10
CA THR A 8 33.95 -78.83 98.17
C THR A 8 33.35 -78.28 96.88
N LEU A 9 32.67 -77.13 96.96
CA LEU A 9 32.11 -76.44 95.78
C LEU A 9 33.19 -76.19 94.72
N SER A 10 34.41 -75.85 95.14
CA SER A 10 35.55 -75.66 94.23
C SER A 10 35.93 -76.92 93.46
N VAL A 11 35.86 -78.11 94.08
CA VAL A 11 36.15 -79.38 93.39
C VAL A 11 35.08 -79.67 92.34
N ILE A 12 33.80 -79.44 92.65
CA ILE A 12 32.70 -79.63 91.71
C ILE A 12 32.81 -78.64 90.54
N MET A 13 33.02 -77.35 90.82
CA MET A 13 33.13 -76.31 89.79
C MET A 13 34.34 -76.51 88.87
N ASN A 14 35.49 -76.93 89.42
CA ASN A 14 36.66 -77.28 88.61
C ASN A 14 36.40 -78.52 87.74
N ARG A 15 35.63 -79.50 88.23
CA ARG A 15 35.27 -80.67 87.42
C ARG A 15 34.34 -80.29 86.27
N ILE A 16 33.36 -79.41 86.51
CA ILE A 16 32.49 -78.87 85.45
C ILE A 16 33.34 -78.11 84.42
N LYS A 17 34.27 -77.26 84.88
CA LYS A 17 35.19 -76.54 84.01
C LYS A 17 36.00 -77.50 83.14
N GLN A 18 36.58 -78.55 83.72
CA GLN A 18 37.37 -79.53 82.97
C GLN A 18 36.54 -80.20 81.86
N VAL A 19 35.35 -80.70 82.18
CA VAL A 19 34.45 -81.35 81.20
C VAL A 19 34.01 -80.36 80.13
N PHE A 20 33.76 -79.10 80.50
CA PHE A 20 33.40 -78.05 79.58
C PHE A 20 34.56 -77.72 78.63
N ASP A 21 35.77 -77.49 79.16
CA ASP A 21 36.96 -77.17 78.38
C ASP A 21 37.30 -78.31 77.39
N GLU A 22 37.14 -79.58 77.79
CA GLU A 22 37.36 -80.75 76.91
C GLU A 22 36.49 -80.73 75.65
N ARG A 23 35.34 -80.05 75.67
CA ARG A 23 34.38 -80.00 74.57
C ARG A 23 34.29 -78.64 73.87
N MET A 24 34.48 -77.55 74.61
CA MET A 24 34.17 -76.19 74.16
C MET A 24 35.40 -75.30 74.03
N ASN A 25 36.58 -75.74 74.50
CA ASN A 25 37.77 -74.92 74.39
C ASN A 25 38.14 -74.66 72.92
N GLU A 26 38.43 -73.40 72.58
CA GLU A 26 38.70 -72.93 71.21
C GLU A 26 37.61 -73.26 70.16
N VAL A 27 36.38 -73.57 70.59
CA VAL A 27 35.23 -73.70 69.69
C VAL A 27 34.53 -72.35 69.57
N TYR A 28 34.50 -71.81 68.35
CA TYR A 28 33.84 -70.55 68.03
C TYR A 28 32.62 -70.80 67.13
N PHE A 29 31.57 -70.02 67.33
CA PHE A 29 30.33 -70.14 66.57
C PHE A 29 29.62 -68.79 66.47
N TRP A 30 28.74 -68.69 65.48
CA TRP A 30 27.82 -67.57 65.35
C TRP A 30 26.61 -67.77 66.25
N MET A 31 26.28 -66.73 66.99
CA MET A 31 25.14 -66.69 67.89
C MET A 31 24.32 -65.45 67.62
N LYS A 32 23.01 -65.63 67.52
CA LYS A 32 22.04 -64.56 67.49
C LYS A 32 21.59 -64.27 68.93
N ALA A 33 21.66 -63.00 69.35
CA ALA A 33 21.15 -62.60 70.66
C ALA A 33 20.74 -61.12 70.67
N GLU A 34 19.82 -60.78 71.56
CA GLU A 34 19.44 -59.41 71.89
C GLU A 34 20.25 -58.93 73.10
N LEU A 35 20.75 -57.69 73.04
CA LEU A 35 21.49 -57.06 74.12
C LEU A 35 20.51 -56.52 75.16
N MET A 36 20.44 -57.11 76.35
CA MET A 36 19.58 -56.62 77.44
C MET A 36 20.27 -55.51 78.24
N HIS A 37 21.54 -55.69 78.56
CA HIS A 37 22.36 -54.69 79.26
C HIS A 37 23.73 -54.60 78.61
N VAL A 38 24.28 -53.40 78.55
CA VAL A 38 25.60 -53.11 78.01
C VAL A 38 26.34 -52.23 79.01
N LYS A 39 27.52 -52.67 79.47
CA LYS A 39 28.34 -51.92 80.42
C LYS A 39 29.80 -51.95 80.03
N SER A 40 30.41 -50.77 79.83
CA SER A 40 31.84 -50.64 79.57
C SER A 40 32.62 -50.34 80.85
N ASP A 41 33.79 -50.94 81.03
CA ASP A 41 34.72 -50.59 82.11
C ASP A 41 35.75 -49.52 81.67
N ARG A 42 36.57 -49.05 82.63
CA ARG A 42 37.64 -48.06 82.37
C ARG A 42 38.77 -48.60 81.48
N SER A 43 38.88 -49.92 81.35
CA SER A 43 39.89 -50.61 80.54
C SER A 43 39.44 -50.78 79.08
N GLY A 44 38.20 -50.39 78.77
CA GLY A 44 37.61 -50.49 77.43
C GLY A 44 36.95 -51.84 77.14
N HIS A 45 36.77 -52.71 78.14
CA HIS A 45 36.03 -53.97 77.99
C HIS A 45 34.53 -53.73 78.15
N TYR A 46 33.74 -54.48 77.39
CA TYR A 46 32.28 -54.46 77.45
C TYR A 46 31.77 -55.76 78.08
N TYR A 47 30.89 -55.63 79.06
CA TYR A 47 30.15 -56.70 79.67
C TYR A 47 28.69 -56.57 79.25
N LEU A 48 28.14 -57.64 78.70
CA LEU A 48 26.84 -57.67 78.04
C LEU A 48 25.96 -58.74 78.68
N ASP A 49 24.68 -58.43 78.88
CA ASP A 49 23.66 -59.44 79.11
C ASP A 49 23.01 -59.77 77.77
N LEU A 50 23.05 -61.03 77.37
CA LEU A 50 22.46 -61.54 76.14
C LEU A 50 21.16 -62.28 76.46
N VAL A 51 20.12 -62.01 75.67
CA VAL A 51 18.83 -62.70 75.76
C VAL A 51 18.31 -63.16 74.41
N GLU A 52 17.49 -64.19 74.43
CA GLU A 52 16.65 -64.59 73.30
C GLU A 52 15.19 -64.46 73.73
N THR A 53 14.41 -63.67 73.00
CA THR A 53 13.00 -63.43 73.27
C THR A 53 12.15 -64.08 72.18
N LYS A 54 11.16 -64.88 72.57
CA LYS A 54 10.15 -65.44 71.66
C LYS A 54 8.76 -65.12 72.20
N ASP A 55 7.93 -64.48 71.37
CA ASP A 55 6.57 -64.06 71.74
C ASP A 55 6.53 -63.23 73.04
N GLY A 56 7.51 -62.34 73.23
CA GLY A 56 7.63 -61.48 74.42
C GLY A 56 8.14 -62.18 75.69
N THR A 57 8.50 -63.46 75.61
CA THR A 57 9.05 -64.23 76.74
C THR A 57 10.52 -64.55 76.51
N ILE A 58 11.36 -64.32 77.52
CA ILE A 58 12.79 -64.65 77.46
C ILE A 58 12.95 -66.17 77.56
N VAL A 59 13.42 -66.80 76.48
CA VAL A 59 13.64 -68.25 76.41
C VAL A 59 15.08 -68.64 76.75
N ALA A 60 16.05 -67.73 76.60
CA ALA A 60 17.44 -67.94 77.00
C ALA A 60 18.07 -66.64 77.51
N LYS A 61 18.98 -66.75 78.48
CA LYS A 61 19.77 -65.64 79.02
C LYS A 61 21.18 -66.10 79.38
N SER A 62 22.19 -65.31 79.04
CA SER A 62 23.58 -65.53 79.44
C SER A 62 24.36 -64.20 79.49
N THR A 63 25.52 -64.21 80.13
CA THR A 63 26.45 -63.07 80.09
C THR A 63 27.43 -63.23 78.94
N ALA A 64 27.96 -62.11 78.45
CA ALA A 64 29.05 -62.07 77.49
C ALA A 64 30.02 -60.93 77.79
N GLN A 65 31.23 -61.08 77.28
CA GLN A 65 32.29 -60.10 77.38
C GLN A 65 32.93 -59.87 76.02
N MET A 66 33.23 -58.61 75.74
CA MET A 66 33.92 -58.16 74.55
C MET A 66 35.15 -57.36 74.98
N TRP A 67 36.32 -57.90 74.65
CA TRP A 67 37.60 -57.30 75.04
C TRP A 67 37.86 -55.99 74.30
N ASN A 68 38.77 -55.17 74.84
CA ASN A 68 39.01 -53.82 74.35
C ASN A 68 39.50 -53.83 72.89
N TYR A 69 40.34 -54.79 72.51
CA TYR A 69 40.81 -54.91 71.13
C TYR A 69 39.64 -55.16 70.15
N THR A 70 38.69 -56.03 70.50
CA THR A 70 37.49 -56.28 69.69
C THR A 70 36.57 -55.06 69.65
N ALA A 71 36.36 -54.41 70.80
CA ALA A 71 35.54 -53.21 70.89
C ALA A 71 36.15 -52.05 70.07
N THR A 72 37.47 -51.89 70.12
CA THR A 72 38.20 -50.85 69.37
C THR A 72 38.12 -51.11 67.87
N TYR A 73 38.35 -52.34 67.43
CA TYR A 73 38.20 -52.72 66.02
C TYR A 73 36.79 -52.43 65.50
N LEU A 74 35.75 -52.81 66.26
CA LEU A 74 34.37 -52.51 65.89
C LEU A 74 34.07 -51.01 65.89
N LYS A 75 34.66 -50.22 66.80
CA LYS A 75 34.53 -48.76 66.79
C LYS A 75 35.17 -48.11 65.57
N GLU A 76 36.31 -48.63 65.11
CA GLU A 76 36.97 -48.15 63.89
C GLU A 76 36.17 -48.52 62.64
N GLU A 77 35.60 -49.73 62.59
CA GLU A 77 34.79 -50.21 61.46
C GLU A 77 33.41 -49.53 61.38
N LEU A 78 32.79 -49.25 62.52
CA LEU A 78 31.43 -48.68 62.60
C LEU A 78 31.41 -47.15 62.78
N GLY A 79 32.52 -46.53 63.19
CA GLY A 79 32.57 -45.10 63.45
C GLY A 79 31.49 -44.63 64.44
N THR A 80 30.64 -43.70 63.99
CA THR A 80 29.53 -43.15 64.80
C THR A 80 28.44 -44.16 65.13
N ASP A 81 28.40 -45.28 64.41
CA ASP A 81 27.29 -46.23 64.47
C ASP A 81 27.50 -47.30 65.54
N PHE A 82 28.70 -47.38 66.14
CA PHE A 82 29.04 -48.36 67.18
C PHE A 82 28.08 -48.27 68.38
N ASP A 83 27.86 -47.06 68.89
CA ASP A 83 27.00 -46.84 70.07
C ASP A 83 25.50 -47.08 69.77
N GLN A 84 25.12 -47.07 68.49
CA GLN A 84 23.75 -47.37 68.06
C GLN A 84 23.52 -48.88 67.88
N ILE A 85 24.54 -49.63 67.48
CA ILE A 85 24.48 -51.08 67.31
C ILE A 85 24.70 -51.79 68.66
N ILE A 86 25.64 -51.33 69.48
CA ILE A 86 25.98 -51.93 70.77
C ILE A 86 25.27 -51.17 71.90
N LYS A 87 23.92 -51.23 71.89
CA LYS A 87 23.06 -50.66 72.94
C LYS A 87 22.03 -51.69 73.44
N PRO A 88 21.47 -51.49 74.64
CA PRO A 88 20.31 -52.26 75.09
C PRO A 88 19.16 -52.23 74.07
N GLY A 89 18.54 -53.39 73.82
CA GLY A 89 17.49 -53.62 72.83
C GLY A 89 17.99 -53.99 71.44
N SER A 90 19.29 -53.88 71.15
CA SER A 90 19.83 -54.26 69.84
C SER A 90 19.91 -55.77 69.68
N GLU A 91 19.38 -56.28 68.57
CA GLU A 91 19.66 -57.64 68.11
C GLU A 91 21.00 -57.66 67.38
N ILE A 92 21.87 -58.61 67.72
CA ILE A 92 23.17 -58.77 67.07
C ILE A 92 23.41 -60.23 66.67
N MET A 93 24.17 -60.39 65.59
CA MET A 93 24.77 -61.66 65.21
C MET A 93 26.26 -61.59 65.57
N CYS A 94 26.69 -62.36 66.56
CA CYS A 94 28.06 -62.30 67.06
C CYS A 94 28.78 -63.64 66.91
N TYR A 95 30.05 -63.59 66.50
CA TYR A 95 30.97 -64.71 66.54
C TYR A 95 31.61 -64.74 67.93
N CYS A 96 31.44 -65.85 68.63
CA CYS A 96 31.85 -65.95 70.03
C CYS A 96 32.31 -67.36 70.37
N LYS A 97 32.97 -67.49 71.52
CA LYS A 97 33.21 -68.78 72.18
C LYS A 97 32.59 -68.82 73.56
N ALA A 98 32.15 -69.99 73.97
CA ALA A 98 31.63 -70.22 75.31
C ALA A 98 32.79 -70.45 76.30
N VAL A 99 32.74 -69.84 77.48
CA VAL A 99 33.77 -69.93 78.52
C VAL A 99 33.09 -70.20 79.86
N PHE A 100 33.65 -71.14 80.63
CA PHE A 100 33.17 -71.46 81.97
C PHE A 100 34.21 -71.03 83.02
N HIS A 101 33.83 -70.12 83.91
CA HIS A 101 34.64 -69.71 85.05
C HIS A 101 34.07 -70.30 86.35
N THR A 102 34.93 -70.80 87.23
CA THR A 102 34.49 -71.45 88.48
C THR A 102 33.77 -70.53 89.45
N VAL A 103 33.97 -69.20 89.32
CA VAL A 103 33.31 -68.18 90.15
C VAL A 103 32.13 -67.51 89.44
N TYR A 104 32.23 -67.27 88.13
CA TYR A 104 31.25 -66.45 87.39
C TYR A 104 30.30 -67.29 86.53
N GLY A 105 30.54 -68.59 86.41
CA GLY A 105 29.72 -69.51 85.62
C GLY A 105 30.01 -69.43 84.12
N LEU A 106 28.98 -69.76 83.33
CA LEU A 106 29.01 -69.73 81.87
C LEU A 106 28.88 -68.29 81.35
N SER A 107 29.77 -67.91 80.43
CA SER A 107 29.74 -66.64 79.71
C SER A 107 30.23 -66.84 78.28
N PHE A 108 29.94 -65.89 77.39
CA PHE A 108 30.48 -65.88 76.03
C PHE A 108 31.57 -64.81 75.87
N VAL A 109 32.62 -65.11 75.12
CA VAL A 109 33.60 -64.12 74.68
C VAL A 109 33.32 -63.79 73.22
N ILE A 110 32.86 -62.57 72.96
CA ILE A 110 32.57 -62.09 71.60
C ILE A 110 33.87 -61.64 70.95
N THR A 111 34.13 -62.17 69.75
CA THR A 111 35.34 -61.85 68.97
C THR A 111 35.03 -61.09 67.69
N LYS A 112 33.82 -61.22 67.14
CA LYS A 112 33.35 -60.45 65.99
C LYS A 112 31.84 -60.23 66.07
N VAL A 113 31.33 -59.14 65.48
CA VAL A 113 29.91 -58.89 65.26
C VAL A 113 29.69 -58.76 63.75
N ASP A 114 28.67 -59.44 63.21
CA ASP A 114 28.27 -59.29 61.82
C ASP A 114 27.37 -58.06 61.67
N ILE A 115 27.94 -57.04 61.04
CA ILE A 115 27.32 -55.74 60.82
C ILE A 115 26.20 -55.85 59.78
N ASN A 116 26.30 -56.78 58.82
CA ASN A 116 25.34 -56.92 57.71
C ASN A 116 24.03 -57.58 58.14
N TYR A 117 24.02 -58.29 59.27
CA TYR A 117 22.84 -58.98 59.78
C TYR A 117 21.68 -58.01 60.04
N ASN A 118 21.98 -56.84 60.64
CA ASN A 118 20.98 -55.83 60.96
C ASN A 118 20.48 -55.09 59.69
N LEU A 119 21.35 -54.89 58.70
CA LEU A 119 20.97 -54.31 57.40
C LEU A 119 19.93 -55.17 56.66
N GLY A 120 20.12 -56.48 56.62
CA GLY A 120 19.21 -57.38 55.90
C GLY A 120 17.80 -57.49 56.51
N ALA A 121 17.63 -57.16 57.80
CA ALA A 121 16.31 -57.07 58.44
C ALA A 121 15.61 -55.74 58.11
N LEU A 122 16.34 -54.62 58.19
CA LEU A 122 15.86 -53.28 57.86
C LEU A 122 15.44 -53.17 56.39
N GLU A 123 16.22 -53.72 55.45
CA GLU A 123 15.87 -53.74 54.03
C GLU A 123 14.58 -54.52 53.75
N ARG A 124 14.37 -55.65 54.45
CA ARG A 124 13.13 -56.43 54.34
C ARG A 124 11.92 -55.65 54.85
N GLN A 125 12.05 -54.95 55.99
CA GLN A 125 10.98 -54.09 56.51
C GLN A 125 10.66 -52.94 55.54
N LYS A 126 11.70 -52.26 55.03
CA LYS A 126 11.54 -51.19 54.04
C LYS A 126 10.79 -51.67 52.79
N LYS A 127 11.16 -52.85 52.27
CA LYS A 127 10.49 -53.45 51.12
C LYS A 127 9.03 -53.78 51.41
N ALA A 128 8.72 -54.34 52.59
CA ALA A 128 7.34 -54.62 52.99
C ALA A 128 6.48 -53.36 53.08
N VAL A 129 7.03 -52.26 53.61
CA VAL A 129 6.34 -50.97 53.68
C VAL A 129 6.09 -50.42 52.26
N LEU A 130 7.08 -50.45 51.38
CA LEU A 130 6.93 -50.01 49.99
C LEU A 130 5.87 -50.81 49.23
N GLU A 131 5.87 -52.14 49.36
CA GLU A 131 4.86 -53.01 48.73
C GLU A 131 3.45 -52.68 49.24
N LYS A 132 3.31 -52.37 50.53
CA LYS A 132 2.02 -51.96 51.11
C LYS A 132 1.56 -50.60 50.57
N LEU A 133 2.44 -49.60 50.51
CA LEU A 133 2.12 -48.27 49.99
C LEU A 133 1.77 -48.30 48.49
N LEU A 134 2.44 -49.16 47.72
CA LEU A 134 2.14 -49.39 46.31
C LEU A 134 0.74 -50.01 46.12
N LYS A 135 0.41 -51.04 46.91
CA LYS A 135 -0.92 -51.67 46.88
C LYS A 135 -2.05 -50.69 47.24
N GLU A 136 -1.79 -49.77 48.16
CA GLU A 136 -2.75 -48.71 48.55
C GLU A 136 -2.79 -47.54 47.55
N GLY A 137 -1.88 -47.49 46.57
CA GLY A 137 -1.81 -46.41 45.57
C GLY A 137 -1.38 -45.06 46.14
N VAL A 138 -0.79 -45.03 47.33
CA VAL A 138 -0.44 -43.79 48.05
C VAL A 138 0.95 -43.29 47.67
N LEU A 139 1.85 -44.19 47.25
CA LEU A 139 3.26 -43.87 46.99
C LEU A 139 3.46 -42.72 45.98
N GLU A 140 2.68 -42.72 44.90
CA GLU A 140 2.82 -41.74 43.81
C GLU A 140 1.83 -40.56 43.92
N LYS A 141 0.95 -40.58 44.93
CA LYS A 141 -0.17 -39.63 45.01
C LYS A 141 0.31 -38.20 45.23
N ASN A 142 1.31 -37.98 46.07
CA ASN A 142 1.80 -36.62 46.33
C ASN A 142 2.56 -36.03 45.13
N LYS A 143 3.25 -36.87 44.34
CA LYS A 143 3.96 -36.47 43.11
C LYS A 143 3.04 -35.97 42.00
N GLN A 144 1.75 -36.31 42.07
CA GLN A 144 0.75 -35.84 41.09
C GLN A 144 0.29 -34.41 41.37
N HIS A 145 0.61 -33.83 42.54
CA HIS A 145 0.32 -32.43 42.79
C HIS A 145 1.11 -31.54 41.83
N LYS A 146 0.45 -30.53 41.27
CA LYS A 146 1.14 -29.53 40.47
C LYS A 146 1.96 -28.63 41.39
N LEU A 147 3.28 -28.71 41.29
CA LEU A 147 4.18 -27.82 42.02
C LEU A 147 3.97 -26.36 41.58
N PRO A 148 3.68 -25.42 42.50
CA PRO A 148 3.61 -24.00 42.20
C PRO A 148 4.86 -23.50 41.48
N LYS A 149 4.70 -22.56 40.54
CA LYS A 149 5.83 -21.93 39.83
C LYS A 149 6.69 -21.07 40.75
N VAL A 150 6.07 -20.49 41.77
CA VAL A 150 6.74 -19.74 42.84
C VAL A 150 6.18 -20.26 44.15
N ILE A 151 7.08 -20.60 45.08
CA ILE A 151 6.73 -21.09 46.41
C ILE A 151 7.16 -20.00 47.39
N GLN A 152 6.21 -19.33 48.04
CA GLN A 152 6.52 -18.24 48.98
C GLN A 152 6.11 -18.57 50.41
N ARG A 153 5.02 -19.32 50.58
CA ARG A 153 4.47 -19.70 51.89
C ARG A 153 4.80 -21.16 52.15
N ILE A 154 5.69 -21.41 53.10
CA ILE A 154 6.26 -22.73 53.36
C ILE A 154 5.86 -23.19 54.76
N ALA A 155 5.23 -24.36 54.84
CA ALA A 155 5.05 -25.08 56.10
C ALA A 155 6.27 -25.97 56.33
N LEU A 156 7.11 -25.62 57.30
CA LEU A 156 8.37 -26.31 57.58
C LEU A 156 8.20 -27.28 58.75
N VAL A 157 8.23 -28.59 58.48
CA VAL A 157 8.28 -29.63 59.52
C VAL A 157 9.74 -30.01 59.75
N ALA A 158 10.27 -29.63 60.91
CA ALA A 158 11.66 -29.84 61.28
C ALA A 158 11.84 -29.70 62.79
N SER A 159 12.96 -30.19 63.32
CA SER A 159 13.34 -29.93 64.71
C SER A 159 14.06 -28.58 64.82
N PRO A 160 13.55 -27.62 65.61
CA PRO A 160 14.24 -26.38 65.89
C PRO A 160 15.64 -26.63 66.45
N ASN A 161 16.57 -25.68 66.23
CA ASN A 161 17.96 -25.74 66.73
C ASN A 161 18.83 -26.88 66.15
N THR A 162 18.43 -27.50 65.04
CA THR A 162 19.27 -28.45 64.31
C THR A 162 20.03 -27.77 63.17
N SER A 163 21.18 -28.32 62.78
CA SER A 163 21.96 -27.79 61.65
C SER A 163 21.14 -27.75 60.36
N GLY A 164 20.38 -28.80 60.05
CA GLY A 164 19.52 -28.85 58.86
C GLY A 164 18.44 -27.77 58.83
N TYR A 165 17.87 -27.43 59.99
CA TYR A 165 16.91 -26.34 60.12
C TYR A 165 17.55 -24.97 59.83
N GLU A 166 18.70 -24.68 60.44
CA GLU A 166 19.43 -23.43 60.23
C GLU A 166 19.94 -23.29 58.80
N ASP A 167 20.44 -24.38 58.21
CA ASP A 167 20.92 -24.44 56.84
C ASP A 167 19.83 -24.07 55.83
N PHE A 168 18.64 -24.68 55.96
CA PHE A 168 17.50 -24.38 55.10
C PHE A 168 17.05 -22.92 55.22
N LEU A 169 16.92 -22.41 56.45
CA LEU A 169 16.53 -21.02 56.67
C LEU A 169 17.59 -20.04 56.16
N ASN A 170 18.87 -20.36 56.30
CA ASN A 170 19.96 -19.54 55.78
C ASN A 170 19.94 -19.48 54.25
N GLN A 171 19.67 -20.60 53.57
CA GLN A 171 19.51 -20.60 52.10
C GLN A 171 18.38 -19.68 51.65
N LEU A 172 17.24 -19.73 52.33
CA LEU A 172 16.11 -18.85 52.01
C LEU A 172 16.38 -17.38 52.36
N LYS A 173 17.06 -17.08 53.48
CA LYS A 173 17.30 -15.69 53.92
C LYS A 173 18.47 -15.02 53.21
N LYS A 174 19.53 -15.76 52.89
CA LYS A 174 20.77 -15.23 52.29
C LYS A 174 20.82 -15.42 50.78
N ASN A 175 19.69 -15.68 50.14
CA ASN A 175 19.64 -15.82 48.69
C ASN A 175 20.08 -14.49 48.01
N SER A 176 20.92 -14.59 46.98
CA SER A 176 21.50 -13.42 46.28
C SER A 176 20.47 -12.58 45.52
N TYR A 177 19.25 -13.08 45.36
CA TYR A 177 18.17 -12.44 44.59
C TYR A 177 17.24 -11.60 45.47
N ASN A 178 17.45 -11.60 46.79
CA ASN A 178 16.67 -10.85 47.78
C ASN A 178 15.17 -11.21 47.76
N TYR A 179 14.83 -12.45 47.40
CA TYR A 179 13.46 -12.94 47.47
C TYR A 179 13.04 -13.17 48.93
N ALA A 180 11.77 -12.88 49.23
CA ALA A 180 11.19 -13.07 50.55
C ALA A 180 10.32 -14.33 50.61
N TYR A 181 10.48 -15.09 51.69
CA TYR A 181 9.73 -16.32 51.96
C TYR A 181 9.08 -16.24 53.34
N HIS A 182 7.80 -16.62 53.42
CA HIS A 182 7.08 -16.78 54.67
C HIS A 182 7.16 -18.24 55.11
N VAL A 183 8.07 -18.54 56.04
CA VAL A 183 8.27 -19.88 56.59
C VAL A 183 7.60 -19.95 57.96
N LYS A 184 6.65 -20.87 58.12
CA LYS A 184 6.07 -21.21 59.44
C LYS A 184 6.52 -22.61 59.84
N THR A 185 7.19 -22.69 60.99
CA THR A 185 7.73 -23.95 61.51
C THR A 185 6.69 -24.70 62.33
N PHE A 186 6.57 -26.00 62.04
CA PHE A 186 5.79 -26.99 62.77
C PHE A 186 6.81 -27.93 63.45
N PRO A 187 7.16 -27.67 64.72
CA PRO A 187 8.27 -28.35 65.37
C PRO A 187 7.94 -29.82 65.62
N ALA A 188 8.80 -30.71 65.13
CA ALA A 188 8.76 -32.15 65.40
C ALA A 188 10.17 -32.67 65.66
N LYS A 189 10.31 -33.68 66.53
CA LYS A 189 11.57 -34.42 66.57
C LYS A 189 11.77 -35.16 65.26
N VAL A 190 13.00 -35.08 64.76
CA VAL A 190 13.43 -35.66 63.47
C VAL A 190 14.38 -36.84 63.66
N GLN A 191 14.56 -37.29 64.90
CA GLN A 191 15.40 -38.41 65.30
C GLN A 191 14.82 -39.10 66.54
N GLY A 192 15.10 -40.39 66.68
CA GLY A 192 14.61 -41.24 67.77
C GLY A 192 13.23 -41.87 67.51
N ASP A 193 12.85 -42.80 68.38
CA ASP A 193 11.70 -43.71 68.17
C ASP A 193 10.34 -42.98 68.07
N THR A 194 10.22 -41.77 68.61
CA THR A 194 8.97 -40.97 68.53
C THR A 194 8.90 -40.05 67.31
N ALA A 195 9.98 -39.91 66.54
CA ALA A 195 10.08 -38.92 65.46
C ALA A 195 9.02 -39.13 64.37
N ALA A 196 8.84 -40.36 63.88
CA ALA A 196 7.86 -40.66 62.83
C ALA A 196 6.43 -40.25 63.25
N LYS A 197 6.07 -40.52 64.50
CA LYS A 197 4.76 -40.17 65.06
C LYS A 197 4.58 -38.66 65.20
N GLU A 198 5.55 -37.97 65.79
CA GLU A 198 5.49 -36.51 65.97
C GLU A 198 5.43 -35.78 64.62
N ILE A 199 6.21 -36.20 63.62
CA ILE A 199 6.18 -35.64 62.26
C ILE A 199 4.80 -35.85 61.64
N THR A 200 4.23 -37.06 61.76
CA THR A 200 2.90 -37.38 61.23
C THR A 200 1.81 -36.51 61.85
N GLU A 201 1.82 -36.37 63.18
CA GLU A 201 0.90 -35.49 63.91
C GLU A 201 1.04 -34.03 63.47
N GLN A 202 2.27 -33.53 63.33
CA GLN A 202 2.50 -32.17 62.85
C GLN A 202 1.97 -31.98 61.42
N LEU A 203 2.21 -32.93 60.51
CA LEU A 203 1.70 -32.87 59.14
C LEU A 203 0.17 -32.72 59.11
N GLU A 204 -0.55 -33.42 59.97
CA GLU A 204 -2.02 -33.36 60.05
C GLU A 204 -2.55 -32.03 60.63
N THR A 205 -1.74 -31.31 61.42
CA THR A 205 -2.14 -30.01 62.02
C THR A 205 -1.95 -28.81 61.09
N ILE A 206 -1.28 -28.98 59.96
CA ILE A 206 -0.96 -27.87 59.04
C ILE A 206 -2.26 -27.30 58.44
N PRO A 207 -2.54 -26.00 58.56
CA PRO A 207 -3.64 -25.36 57.84
C PRO A 207 -3.26 -25.19 56.36
N TYR A 208 -3.47 -26.23 55.56
CA TYR A 208 -2.97 -26.33 54.18
C TYR A 208 -3.38 -25.18 53.24
N GLY A 209 -4.48 -24.46 53.52
CA GLY A 209 -4.89 -23.30 52.72
C GLY A 209 -3.93 -22.10 52.79
N ASP A 210 -3.10 -22.04 53.82
CA ASP A 210 -2.20 -20.92 54.08
C ASP A 210 -0.82 -21.09 53.42
N PHE A 211 -0.54 -22.25 52.82
CA PHE A 211 0.79 -22.61 52.32
C PHE A 211 0.78 -23.09 50.87
N ASP A 212 1.92 -22.94 50.21
CA ASP A 212 2.14 -23.36 48.83
C ASP A 212 2.79 -24.76 48.77
N ALA A 213 3.60 -25.09 49.76
CA ALA A 213 4.28 -26.38 49.89
C ALA A 213 4.59 -26.71 51.36
N VAL A 214 4.73 -28.01 51.63
CA VAL A 214 5.26 -28.52 52.91
C VAL A 214 6.70 -28.94 52.69
N VAL A 215 7.60 -28.56 53.59
CA VAL A 215 9.01 -28.97 53.57
C VAL A 215 9.27 -29.83 54.80
N LEU A 216 9.74 -31.06 54.59
CA LEU A 216 10.16 -31.96 55.65
C LEU A 216 11.68 -32.09 55.64
N LEU A 217 12.32 -31.70 56.74
CA LEU A 217 13.76 -31.74 56.87
C LEU A 217 14.22 -32.76 57.90
N ARG A 218 15.36 -33.36 57.63
CA ARG A 218 16.11 -34.14 58.59
C ARG A 218 16.97 -33.24 59.50
N GLY A 219 17.21 -33.68 60.74
CA GLY A 219 18.27 -33.13 61.60
C GLY A 219 19.63 -33.77 61.29
N GLY A 220 20.72 -33.02 61.36
CA GLY A 220 22.06 -33.57 61.04
C GLY A 220 22.41 -34.81 61.89
N GLY A 221 23.08 -35.81 61.32
CA GLY A 221 23.50 -37.02 62.04
C GLY A 221 23.85 -38.25 61.17
N SER A 222 23.87 -39.46 61.76
CA SER A 222 24.34 -40.73 61.18
C SER A 222 23.29 -41.47 60.32
N LYS A 223 23.66 -42.54 59.61
CA LYS A 223 22.71 -43.26 58.73
C LYS A 223 21.47 -43.82 59.46
N PHE A 224 21.56 -44.11 60.75
CA PHE A 224 20.46 -44.67 61.53
C PHE A 224 19.36 -43.65 61.87
N ASP A 225 19.61 -42.34 61.75
CA ASP A 225 18.53 -41.35 61.93
C ASP A 225 17.52 -41.35 60.76
N LEU A 226 17.79 -42.13 59.69
CA LEU A 226 16.90 -42.28 58.55
C LEU A 226 15.75 -43.27 58.81
N GLU A 227 15.82 -44.08 59.86
CA GLU A 227 14.81 -45.11 60.14
C GLU A 227 13.42 -44.53 60.38
N ALA A 228 13.33 -43.40 61.10
CA ALA A 228 12.07 -42.70 61.33
C ALA A 228 11.36 -42.27 60.02
N PHE A 229 12.13 -42.06 58.94
CA PHE A 229 11.61 -41.68 57.62
C PHE A 229 11.22 -42.88 56.74
N ASN A 230 11.44 -44.10 57.22
CA ASN A 230 10.96 -45.34 56.59
C ASN A 230 9.65 -45.86 57.21
N ASP A 231 9.05 -45.13 58.15
CA ASP A 231 7.80 -45.49 58.77
C ASP A 231 6.60 -45.44 57.79
N TYR A 232 5.71 -46.43 57.91
CA TYR A 232 4.54 -46.55 57.05
C TYR A 232 3.53 -45.41 57.25
N GLN A 233 3.26 -44.99 58.49
CA GLN A 233 2.27 -43.95 58.77
C GLN A 233 2.76 -42.60 58.27
N LEU A 234 4.03 -42.29 58.48
CA LEU A 234 4.63 -41.08 57.95
C LEU A 234 4.56 -41.03 56.42
N ALA A 235 4.98 -42.10 55.73
CA ALA A 235 4.90 -42.18 54.27
C ALA A 235 3.45 -42.03 53.77
N LYS A 236 2.49 -42.66 54.44
CA LYS A 236 1.07 -42.53 54.11
C LYS A 236 0.55 -41.10 54.28
N ALA A 237 0.97 -40.42 55.34
CA ALA A 237 0.63 -39.02 55.60
C ALA A 237 1.21 -38.09 54.52
N ILE A 238 2.47 -38.29 54.14
CA ILE A 238 3.12 -37.56 53.03
C ILE A 238 2.36 -37.79 51.72
N GLY A 239 2.08 -39.04 51.37
CA GLY A 239 1.38 -39.39 50.13
C GLY A 239 -0.05 -38.85 50.06
N SER A 240 -0.69 -38.68 51.22
CA SER A 240 -2.06 -38.15 51.34
C SER A 240 -2.12 -36.64 51.58
N CYS A 241 -0.97 -35.97 51.75
CA CYS A 241 -0.88 -34.54 51.97
C CYS A 241 -1.46 -33.78 50.76
N PRO A 242 -2.35 -32.79 50.95
CA PRO A 242 -2.99 -32.06 49.86
C PRO A 242 -2.06 -31.03 49.19
N LEU A 243 -0.90 -30.75 49.79
CA LEU A 243 0.14 -29.88 49.25
C LEU A 243 1.33 -30.71 48.75
N PRO A 244 2.09 -30.23 47.74
CA PRO A 244 3.34 -30.88 47.36
C PRO A 244 4.31 -30.86 48.55
N VAL A 245 4.78 -32.05 48.91
CA VAL A 245 5.77 -32.23 49.98
C VAL A 245 7.16 -32.28 49.36
N ILE A 246 8.06 -31.44 49.86
CA ILE A 246 9.47 -31.41 49.48
C ILE A 246 10.29 -31.95 50.65
N THR A 247 11.09 -32.98 50.42
CA THR A 247 11.95 -33.54 51.46
C THR A 247 13.40 -33.09 51.27
N GLY A 248 14.05 -32.76 52.38
CA GLY A 248 15.49 -32.51 52.48
C GLY A 248 16.13 -33.52 53.44
N ILE A 249 15.85 -34.81 53.25
CA ILE A 249 16.21 -35.90 54.19
C ILE A 249 17.45 -36.66 53.74
N GLY A 250 17.61 -36.87 52.44
CA GLY A 250 18.45 -37.90 51.85
C GLY A 250 19.93 -37.90 52.28
N HIS A 251 20.62 -39.00 51.97
CA HIS A 251 22.08 -39.11 52.09
C HIS A 251 22.65 -39.51 50.72
N GLU A 252 23.96 -39.40 50.52
CA GLU A 252 24.58 -39.73 49.21
C GLU A 252 24.35 -41.19 48.77
N THR A 253 24.00 -42.09 49.70
CA THR A 253 23.92 -43.54 49.46
C THR A 253 22.55 -44.17 49.70
N ASP A 254 21.65 -43.53 50.45
CA ASP A 254 20.38 -44.16 50.87
C ASP A 254 19.19 -43.20 50.72
N THR A 255 18.16 -43.64 49.99
CA THR A 255 16.87 -42.91 49.81
C THR A 255 15.82 -43.44 50.80
N SER A 256 15.18 -42.57 51.58
CA SER A 256 14.13 -42.97 52.54
C SER A 256 12.79 -43.25 51.86
N ILE A 257 11.86 -43.95 52.52
CA ILE A 257 10.49 -44.11 51.99
C ILE A 257 9.76 -42.76 51.91
N ALA A 258 10.00 -41.86 52.87
CA ALA A 258 9.50 -40.49 52.82
C ALA A 258 9.94 -39.77 51.53
N ASP A 259 11.22 -39.87 51.14
CA ASP A 259 11.74 -39.32 49.88
C ASP A 259 11.05 -39.96 48.66
N LEU A 260 10.82 -41.27 48.69
CA LEU A 260 10.15 -41.97 47.60
C LEU A 260 8.67 -41.60 47.46
N THR A 261 8.04 -41.13 48.54
CA THR A 261 6.61 -40.79 48.58
C THR A 261 6.35 -39.30 48.34
N ALA A 262 7.32 -38.44 48.67
CA ALA A 262 7.22 -37.00 48.52
C ALA A 262 7.15 -36.57 47.04
N HIS A 263 6.60 -35.37 46.79
CA HIS A 263 6.56 -34.78 45.46
C HIS A 263 7.97 -34.52 44.92
N THR A 264 8.87 -33.98 45.75
CA THR A 264 10.25 -33.71 45.37
C THR A 264 11.20 -34.09 46.49
N ALA A 265 12.14 -34.98 46.21
CA ALA A 265 13.15 -35.41 47.15
C ALA A 265 14.51 -34.79 46.84
N LEU A 266 15.12 -34.17 47.85
CA LEU A 266 16.40 -33.49 47.75
C LEU A 266 17.39 -34.04 48.78
N LYS A 267 18.65 -34.05 48.38
CA LYS A 267 19.73 -34.70 49.12
C LYS A 267 20.01 -34.06 50.48
N THR A 268 19.76 -32.77 50.64
CA THR A 268 20.09 -32.07 51.88
C THR A 268 19.08 -30.96 52.18
N PRO A 269 18.97 -30.52 53.44
CA PRO A 269 18.19 -29.34 53.79
C PRO A 269 18.59 -28.08 53.01
N SER A 270 19.90 -27.85 52.82
CA SER A 270 20.39 -26.76 51.98
C SER A 270 19.92 -26.87 50.52
N ALA A 271 19.95 -28.08 49.95
CA ALA A 271 19.46 -28.30 48.59
C ALA A 271 17.95 -28.02 48.48
N ALA A 272 17.16 -28.35 49.51
CA ALA A 272 15.75 -28.00 49.58
C ALA A 272 15.49 -26.50 49.57
N GLY A 273 16.29 -25.72 50.32
CA GLY A 273 16.22 -24.25 50.28
C GLY A 273 16.62 -23.71 48.90
N ALA A 274 17.73 -24.19 48.35
CA ALA A 274 18.24 -23.76 47.05
C ALA A 274 17.23 -24.05 45.91
N PHE A 275 16.61 -25.23 45.90
CA PHE A 275 15.59 -25.62 44.93
C PHE A 275 14.39 -24.65 44.92
N ILE A 276 13.92 -24.23 46.10
CA ILE A 276 12.83 -23.27 46.21
C ILE A 276 13.23 -21.89 45.64
N VAL A 277 14.47 -21.47 45.90
CA VAL A 277 15.02 -20.21 45.37
C VAL A 277 15.17 -20.28 43.85
N GLU A 278 15.82 -21.32 43.34
CA GLU A 278 16.06 -21.53 41.91
C GLU A 278 14.76 -21.52 41.11
N ARG A 279 13.70 -22.13 41.64
CA ARG A 279 12.38 -22.12 41.01
C ARG A 279 11.78 -20.71 40.89
N THR A 280 12.05 -19.84 41.85
CA THR A 280 11.65 -18.42 41.78
C THR A 280 12.48 -17.67 40.74
N VAL A 281 13.78 -17.96 40.63
CA VAL A 281 14.67 -17.39 39.60
C VAL A 281 14.23 -17.81 38.20
N GLU A 282 13.92 -19.09 37.99
CA GLU A 282 13.40 -19.61 36.72
C GLU A 282 12.13 -18.87 36.31
N PHE A 283 11.21 -18.67 37.25
CA PHE A 283 9.98 -17.93 36.98
C PHE A 283 10.24 -16.46 36.64
N GLU A 284 11.17 -15.79 37.34
CA GLU A 284 11.55 -14.41 37.00
C GLU A 284 12.15 -14.34 35.58
N ASN A 285 13.05 -15.26 35.24
CA ASN A 285 13.65 -15.32 33.91
C ASN A 285 12.59 -15.53 32.82
N ASP A 286 11.61 -16.41 33.04
CA ASP A 286 10.48 -16.62 32.13
C ASP A 286 9.69 -15.32 31.89
N ILE A 287 9.43 -14.55 32.96
CA ILE A 287 8.75 -13.25 32.87
C ILE A 287 9.60 -12.25 32.08
N GLN A 288 10.89 -12.17 32.36
CA GLN A 288 11.79 -11.24 31.67
C GLN A 288 11.88 -11.56 30.17
N LEU A 289 12.01 -12.84 29.81
CA LEU A 289 12.00 -13.28 28.41
C LEU A 289 10.67 -12.96 27.72
N ALA A 290 9.54 -13.18 28.40
CA ALA A 290 8.22 -12.82 27.88
C ALA A 290 8.11 -11.31 27.65
N TYR A 291 8.56 -10.49 28.58
CA TYR A 291 8.59 -9.04 28.45
C TYR A 291 9.45 -8.57 27.27
N LEU A 292 10.67 -9.10 27.13
CA LEU A 292 11.56 -8.78 26.01
C LEU A 292 10.94 -9.16 24.67
N ASN A 293 10.23 -10.29 24.60
CA ASN A 293 9.54 -10.71 23.38
C ASN A 293 8.36 -9.77 23.04
N ILE A 294 7.55 -9.40 24.03
CA ILE A 294 6.47 -8.42 23.86
C ILE A 294 7.02 -7.09 23.35
N LYS A 295 8.08 -6.57 23.99
CA LYS A 295 8.74 -5.33 23.59
C LYS A 295 9.26 -5.40 22.15
N ARG A 296 9.92 -6.50 21.78
CA ARG A 296 10.41 -6.72 20.41
C ARG A 296 9.28 -6.68 19.39
N ILE A 297 8.16 -7.36 19.66
CA ILE A 297 6.98 -7.36 18.78
C ILE A 297 6.38 -5.96 18.68
N TYR A 298 6.28 -5.25 19.81
CA TYR A 298 5.81 -3.87 19.85
C TYR A 298 6.68 -2.94 18.98
N ASP A 299 8.00 -2.97 19.16
CA ASP A 299 8.94 -2.15 18.40
C ASP A 299 8.88 -2.44 16.89
N GLN A 300 8.79 -3.73 16.52
CA GLN A 300 8.61 -4.14 15.12
C GLN A 300 7.31 -3.60 14.53
N LYS A 301 6.20 -3.69 15.28
CA LYS A 301 4.90 -3.20 14.81
C LYS A 301 4.90 -1.69 14.65
N LEU A 302 5.52 -0.97 15.59
CA LEU A 302 5.63 0.49 15.56
C LEU A 302 6.52 0.96 14.39
N GLN A 303 7.62 0.26 14.11
CA GLN A 303 8.46 0.53 12.94
C GLN A 303 7.72 0.29 11.63
N GLN A 304 6.96 -0.80 11.52
CA GLN A 304 6.17 -1.10 10.33
C GLN A 304 5.11 -0.01 10.08
N LEU A 305 4.35 0.36 11.11
CA LEU A 305 3.31 1.38 10.99
C LEU A 305 3.89 2.74 10.57
N ASN A 306 5.07 3.11 11.09
CA ASN A 306 5.76 4.32 10.67
C ASN A 306 6.26 4.27 9.21
N LYS A 307 6.70 3.10 8.72
CA LYS A 307 7.07 2.92 7.32
C LYS A 307 5.85 3.06 6.41
N ASP A 308 4.74 2.41 6.77
CA ASP A 308 3.49 2.46 6.03
C ASP A 308 2.94 3.90 5.97
N LEU A 309 2.95 4.61 7.11
CA LEU A 309 2.55 6.01 7.16
C LEU A 309 3.43 6.90 6.25
N LYS A 310 4.75 6.74 6.29
CA LYS A 310 5.67 7.47 5.40
C LYS A 310 5.42 7.15 3.92
N HIS A 311 5.13 5.88 3.61
CA HIS A 311 4.81 5.45 2.26
C HIS A 311 3.54 6.13 1.76
N HIS A 312 2.45 6.10 2.53
CA HIS A 312 1.20 6.76 2.18
C HIS A 312 1.32 8.28 2.07
N ILE A 313 2.09 8.94 2.94
CA ILE A 313 2.36 10.39 2.81
C ILE A 313 3.08 10.67 1.48
N THR A 314 4.07 9.86 1.13
CA THR A 314 4.85 10.03 -0.10
C THR A 314 3.97 9.81 -1.33
N GLU A 315 3.19 8.73 -1.34
CA GLU A 315 2.25 8.39 -2.40
C GLU A 315 1.18 9.47 -2.58
N PHE A 316 0.54 9.91 -1.50
CA PHE A 316 -0.44 10.99 -1.52
C PHE A 316 0.15 12.28 -2.11
N SER A 317 1.37 12.64 -1.70
CA SER A 317 2.06 13.82 -2.22
C SER A 317 2.37 13.71 -3.73
N ALA A 318 2.72 12.51 -4.20
CA ALA A 318 3.01 12.25 -5.61
C ALA A 318 1.74 12.32 -6.46
N LEU A 319 0.66 11.67 -6.00
CA LEU A 319 -0.66 11.72 -6.64
C LEU A 319 -1.22 13.15 -6.70
N SER A 320 -1.14 13.90 -5.59
CA SER A 320 -1.57 15.30 -5.53
C SER A 320 -0.80 16.20 -6.51
N LYS A 321 0.53 16.01 -6.61
CA LYS A 321 1.37 16.73 -7.59
C LYS A 321 1.02 16.34 -9.02
N ALA A 322 0.79 15.06 -9.29
CA ALA A 322 0.40 14.59 -10.61
C ALA A 322 -0.96 15.17 -11.04
N GLN A 323 -1.96 15.13 -10.15
CA GLN A 323 -3.28 15.72 -10.40
C GLN A 323 -3.17 17.22 -10.70
N THR A 324 -2.46 17.97 -9.84
CA THR A 324 -2.25 19.41 -10.04
C THR A 324 -1.57 19.72 -11.37
N ARG A 325 -0.59 18.89 -11.79
CA ARG A 325 0.07 19.03 -13.10
C ARG A 325 -0.90 18.79 -14.26
N THR A 326 -1.72 17.75 -14.17
CA THR A 326 -2.74 17.43 -15.18
C THR A 326 -3.74 18.57 -15.33
N GLU A 327 -4.29 19.07 -14.22
CA GLU A 327 -5.25 20.20 -14.26
C GLU A 327 -4.61 21.47 -14.81
N ARG A 328 -3.37 21.76 -14.44
CA ARG A 328 -2.63 22.89 -15.01
C ARG A 328 -2.40 22.71 -16.52
N GLY A 329 -2.13 21.49 -16.98
CA GLY A 329 -2.05 21.14 -18.39
C GLY A 329 -3.37 21.39 -19.12
N ASN A 330 -4.48 20.91 -18.57
CA ASN A 330 -5.84 21.11 -19.10
C ASN A 330 -6.18 22.60 -19.22
N LEU A 331 -5.91 23.38 -18.18
CA LEU A 331 -6.09 24.83 -18.19
C LEU A 331 -5.22 25.49 -19.26
N HIS A 332 -3.97 25.08 -19.42
CA HIS A 332 -3.10 25.60 -20.46
C HIS A 332 -3.64 25.30 -21.87
N THR A 333 -4.13 24.08 -22.11
CA THR A 333 -4.77 23.70 -23.38
C THR A 333 -6.04 24.51 -23.64
N LEU A 334 -6.89 24.72 -22.62
CA LEU A 334 -8.10 25.54 -22.74
C LEU A 334 -7.75 26.99 -23.07
N THR A 335 -6.76 27.55 -22.37
CA THR A 335 -6.26 28.90 -22.64
C THR A 335 -5.75 29.04 -24.08
N ASN A 336 -4.95 28.07 -24.56
CA ASN A 336 -4.47 28.10 -25.94
C ASN A 336 -5.61 27.98 -26.96
N ARG A 337 -6.65 27.19 -26.68
CA ARG A 337 -7.86 27.13 -27.53
C ARG A 337 -8.58 28.47 -27.60
N ILE A 338 -8.75 29.16 -26.47
CA ILE A 338 -9.37 30.48 -26.42
C ILE A 338 -8.53 31.48 -27.21
N ILE A 339 -7.22 31.51 -27.01
CA ILE A 339 -6.30 32.39 -27.74
C ILE A 339 -6.41 32.14 -29.25
N ASN A 340 -6.35 30.88 -29.68
CA ASN A 340 -6.45 30.53 -31.10
C ASN A 340 -7.80 30.93 -31.70
N PHE A 341 -8.90 30.67 -31.00
CA PHE A 341 -10.24 31.08 -31.42
C PHE A 341 -10.33 32.61 -31.59
N VAL A 342 -9.82 33.38 -30.62
CA VAL A 342 -9.81 34.85 -30.69
C VAL A 342 -8.97 35.33 -31.88
N ASN A 343 -7.81 34.72 -32.12
CA ASN A 343 -6.96 35.06 -33.26
C ASN A 343 -7.63 34.72 -34.60
N GLU A 344 -8.27 33.56 -34.71
CA GLU A 344 -9.03 33.17 -35.91
C GLU A 344 -10.18 34.13 -36.18
N GLU A 345 -10.97 34.49 -35.17
CA GLU A 345 -12.04 35.48 -35.29
C GLU A 345 -11.51 36.86 -35.69
N GLN A 346 -10.38 37.28 -35.12
CA GLN A 346 -9.73 38.54 -35.50
C GLN A 346 -9.29 38.53 -36.98
N VAL A 347 -8.65 37.44 -37.44
CA VAL A 347 -8.24 37.28 -38.84
C VAL A 347 -9.44 37.27 -39.77
N ASN A 348 -10.52 36.56 -39.40
CA ASN A 348 -11.76 36.52 -40.16
C ASN A 348 -12.38 37.92 -40.28
N ALA A 349 -12.49 38.65 -39.17
CA ALA A 349 -12.97 40.02 -39.15
C ALA A 349 -12.12 40.94 -40.05
N HIS A 350 -10.79 40.83 -39.97
CA HIS A 350 -9.88 41.61 -40.80
C HIS A 350 -10.02 41.28 -42.29
N SER A 351 -10.21 40.00 -42.63
CA SER A 351 -10.46 39.53 -44.00
C SER A 351 -11.77 40.08 -44.56
N LEU A 352 -12.86 40.06 -43.78
CA LEU A 352 -14.14 40.65 -44.15
C LEU A 352 -14.01 42.16 -44.39
N LEU A 353 -13.29 42.86 -43.50
CA LEU A 353 -13.06 44.30 -43.61
C LEU A 353 -12.22 44.63 -44.86
N ASN A 354 -11.20 43.85 -45.15
CA ASN A 354 -10.39 43.98 -46.37
C ASN A 354 -11.21 43.72 -47.64
N LYS A 355 -12.07 42.68 -47.65
CA LYS A 355 -12.99 42.41 -48.77
C LYS A 355 -13.96 43.57 -48.99
N ALA A 356 -14.57 44.09 -47.92
CA ALA A 356 -15.46 45.25 -48.01
C ALA A 356 -14.72 46.48 -48.55
N THR A 357 -13.50 46.73 -48.07
CA THR A 357 -12.65 47.83 -48.54
C THR A 357 -12.29 47.69 -50.02
N GLN A 358 -11.94 46.48 -50.48
CA GLN A 358 -11.67 46.21 -51.90
C GLN A 358 -12.92 46.40 -52.77
N GLN A 359 -14.09 45.96 -52.31
CA GLN A 359 -15.35 46.19 -53.04
C GLN A 359 -15.66 47.69 -53.15
N LEU A 360 -15.46 48.45 -52.07
CA LEU A 360 -15.62 49.90 -52.03
C LEU A 360 -14.67 50.62 -52.98
N SER A 361 -13.43 50.15 -53.14
CA SER A 361 -12.46 50.78 -54.06
C SER A 361 -12.70 50.48 -55.54
N LEU A 362 -13.33 49.34 -55.87
CA LEU A 362 -13.64 48.94 -57.25
C LEU A 362 -14.93 49.57 -57.80
N LEU A 363 -15.89 49.90 -56.94
CA LEU A 363 -17.16 50.52 -57.33
C LEU A 363 -17.02 51.85 -58.09
N PRO A 364 -16.16 52.81 -57.65
CA PRO A 364 -15.90 54.04 -58.39
C PRO A 364 -15.31 53.76 -59.77
N ASN A 365 -14.31 52.88 -59.87
CA ASN A 365 -13.64 52.59 -61.14
C ASN A 365 -14.58 51.96 -62.15
N LYS A 366 -15.43 51.02 -61.74
CA LYS A 366 -16.41 50.39 -62.64
C LYS A 366 -17.45 51.39 -63.14
N LYS A 367 -17.99 52.24 -62.26
CA LYS A 367 -18.93 53.31 -62.65
C LYS A 367 -18.28 54.35 -63.56
N VAL A 368 -17.04 54.75 -63.27
CA VAL A 368 -16.28 55.70 -64.10
C VAL A 368 -15.97 55.11 -65.47
N GLN A 369 -15.55 53.85 -65.56
CA GLN A 369 -15.31 53.21 -66.86
C GLN A 369 -16.59 53.04 -67.68
N GLN A 370 -17.71 52.67 -67.07
CA GLN A 370 -19.00 52.61 -67.76
C GLN A 370 -19.43 53.98 -68.28
N ALA A 371 -19.27 55.04 -67.48
CA ALA A 371 -19.56 56.40 -67.91
C ALA A 371 -18.64 56.86 -69.06
N LEU A 372 -17.36 56.49 -69.02
CA LEU A 372 -16.40 56.77 -70.11
C LEU A 372 -16.73 55.99 -71.38
N GLN A 373 -17.13 54.73 -71.28
CA GLN A 373 -17.57 53.92 -72.41
C GLN A 373 -18.82 54.54 -73.07
N LEU A 374 -19.85 54.84 -72.26
CA LEU A 374 -21.08 55.47 -72.76
C LEU A 374 -20.78 56.81 -73.46
N LYS A 375 -19.90 57.63 -72.87
CA LYS A 375 -19.44 58.89 -73.48
C LYS A 375 -18.78 58.65 -74.84
N ASN A 376 -17.90 57.66 -74.94
CA ASN A 376 -17.19 57.35 -76.19
C ASN A 376 -18.13 56.80 -77.26
N GLU A 377 -19.06 55.92 -76.90
CA GLU A 377 -20.11 55.41 -77.79
C GLU A 377 -20.97 56.56 -78.32
N GLN A 378 -21.40 57.49 -77.46
CA GLN A 378 -22.14 58.67 -77.88
C GLN A 378 -21.33 59.57 -78.82
N ALA A 379 -20.04 59.77 -78.55
CA ALA A 379 -19.17 60.56 -79.41
C ALA A 379 -18.99 59.93 -80.81
N GLU A 380 -18.84 58.61 -80.86
CA GLU A 380 -18.73 57.84 -82.11
C GLU A 380 -20.03 57.89 -82.91
N GLN A 381 -21.18 57.71 -82.25
CA GLN A 381 -22.49 57.90 -82.88
C GLN A 381 -22.67 59.32 -83.45
N LEU A 382 -22.22 60.34 -82.71
CA LEU A 382 -22.30 61.73 -83.16
C LEU A 382 -21.43 61.97 -84.41
N GLN A 383 -20.24 61.36 -84.46
CA GLN A 383 -19.36 61.43 -85.65
C GLN A 383 -19.97 60.71 -86.86
N LEU A 384 -20.58 59.55 -86.66
CA LEU A 384 -21.26 58.82 -87.73
C LEU A 384 -22.46 59.61 -88.28
N PHE A 385 -23.29 60.18 -87.39
CA PHE A 385 -24.40 61.05 -87.77
C PHE A 385 -23.94 62.31 -88.50
N SER A 386 -22.89 62.99 -88.00
CA SER A 386 -22.37 64.20 -88.66
C SER A 386 -21.84 63.89 -90.06
N ASN A 387 -21.10 62.81 -90.23
CA ASN A 387 -20.61 62.34 -91.53
C ASN A 387 -21.75 61.96 -92.47
N TYR A 388 -22.80 61.32 -91.95
CA TYR A 388 -23.99 60.99 -92.72
C TYR A 388 -24.69 62.25 -93.24
N ILE A 389 -24.99 63.22 -92.37
CA ILE A 389 -25.64 64.50 -92.74
C ILE A 389 -24.79 65.27 -93.76
N ILE A 390 -23.46 65.34 -93.56
CA ILE A 390 -22.55 65.99 -94.51
C ILE A 390 -22.59 65.30 -95.88
N ARG A 391 -22.61 63.97 -95.93
CA ARG A 391 -22.68 63.21 -97.17
C ARG A 391 -24.03 63.37 -97.87
N GLU A 392 -25.12 63.33 -97.12
CA GLU A 392 -26.48 63.49 -97.64
C GLU A 392 -26.69 64.89 -98.22
N THR A 393 -26.19 65.93 -97.57
CA THR A 393 -26.30 67.33 -98.06
C THR A 393 -25.37 67.63 -99.24
N ARG A 394 -24.18 67.01 -99.30
CA ARG A 394 -23.20 67.22 -100.39
C ARG A 394 -23.67 66.67 -101.73
N THR A 395 -24.48 65.60 -101.72
CA THR A 395 -24.86 64.87 -102.94
C THR A 395 -25.86 65.67 -103.82
N PRO A 396 -26.95 66.24 -103.28
CA PRO A 396 -27.83 67.16 -104.00
C PRO A 396 -27.10 68.43 -104.45
N LEU A 397 -26.21 68.96 -103.62
CA LEU A 397 -25.44 70.17 -103.94
C LEU A 397 -24.55 69.95 -105.16
N LYS A 398 -23.87 68.79 -105.22
CA LYS A 398 -23.04 68.39 -106.36
C LYS A 398 -23.89 68.19 -107.63
N GLN A 399 -25.04 67.53 -107.53
CA GLN A 399 -25.97 67.36 -108.66
C GLN A 399 -26.46 68.71 -109.21
N LYS A 400 -26.84 69.66 -108.33
CA LYS A 400 -27.23 71.01 -108.76
C LYS A 400 -26.07 71.77 -109.41
N ALA A 401 -24.85 71.64 -108.91
CA ALA A 401 -23.66 72.25 -109.50
C ALA A 401 -23.35 71.68 -110.91
N GLU A 402 -23.52 70.38 -111.12
CA GLU A 402 -23.30 69.71 -112.42
C GLU A 402 -24.38 70.01 -113.46
N GLN A 403 -25.62 70.29 -113.04
CA GLN A 403 -26.72 70.67 -113.93
C GLN A 403 -26.63 72.14 -114.42
N LEU A 404 -25.95 73.00 -113.67
CA LEU A 404 -25.88 74.43 -113.94
C LEU A 404 -25.29 74.77 -115.33
N PRO A 405 -24.16 74.21 -115.78
CA PRO A 405 -23.59 74.52 -117.10
C PRO A 405 -24.50 74.10 -118.25
N TYR A 406 -25.22 72.99 -118.09
CA TYR A 406 -26.15 72.47 -119.10
C TYR A 406 -27.36 73.40 -119.28
N LEU A 407 -28.00 73.79 -118.17
CA LEU A 407 -29.14 74.71 -118.19
C LEU A 407 -28.76 76.07 -118.78
N THR A 408 -27.57 76.59 -118.46
CA THR A 408 -27.05 77.85 -119.00
C THR A 408 -26.85 77.77 -120.52
N LYS A 409 -26.26 76.66 -121.02
CA LYS A 409 -26.02 76.44 -122.45
C LYS A 409 -27.32 76.33 -123.26
N MET A 410 -28.35 75.71 -122.68
CA MET A 410 -29.66 75.58 -123.33
C MET A 410 -30.38 76.93 -123.47
N LYS A 411 -30.38 77.75 -122.41
CA LYS A 411 -30.95 79.11 -122.42
C LYS A 411 -30.24 80.02 -123.45
N LEU A 412 -28.93 79.92 -123.58
CA LEU A 412 -28.13 80.73 -124.51
C LEU A 412 -28.44 80.42 -125.98
N ARG A 413 -28.63 79.13 -126.32
CA ARG A 413 -29.00 78.72 -127.70
C ARG A 413 -30.36 79.27 -128.14
N ALA A 414 -31.35 79.26 -127.25
CA ALA A 414 -32.69 79.77 -127.56
C ALA A 414 -32.70 81.30 -127.84
N ALA A 415 -31.79 82.06 -127.21
CA ALA A 415 -31.66 83.49 -127.45
C ALA A 415 -31.05 83.80 -128.83
N ASN A 416 -30.01 83.06 -129.25
CA ASN A 416 -29.36 83.28 -130.54
C ASN A 416 -30.27 83.00 -131.74
N SER A 417 -31.11 81.97 -131.67
CA SER A 417 -32.05 81.65 -132.77
C SER A 417 -33.06 82.76 -133.03
N LYS A 418 -33.45 83.53 -131.99
CA LYS A 418 -34.37 84.66 -132.15
C LYS A 418 -33.73 85.87 -132.82
N LEU A 419 -32.41 86.02 -132.70
CA LEU A 419 -31.69 87.16 -133.29
C LEU A 419 -31.60 87.05 -134.81
N THR A 420 -31.38 85.82 -135.32
CA THR A 420 -31.29 85.52 -136.76
C THR A 420 -32.59 85.74 -137.53
N ASP A 421 -33.74 85.61 -136.86
CA ASP A 421 -35.05 85.80 -137.51
C ASP A 421 -35.39 87.29 -137.77
N TRP A 422 -34.69 88.23 -137.10
CA TRP A 422 -35.02 89.66 -137.14
C TRP A 422 -34.25 90.44 -138.22
N GLU A 423 -33.25 89.83 -138.88
CA GLU A 423 -32.39 90.51 -139.86
C GLU A 423 -32.91 90.46 -141.31
N HIS A 424 -34.09 89.87 -141.60
CA HIS A 424 -34.59 89.62 -142.97
C HIS A 424 -35.90 90.34 -143.41
N TYR A 425 -36.30 91.45 -142.78
CA TYR A 425 -37.52 92.23 -143.12
C TYR A 425 -37.18 93.75 -143.22
N PRO A 426 -37.51 94.59 -144.23
CA PRO A 426 -37.75 94.40 -145.66
C PRO A 426 -37.31 95.58 -146.59
N SER A 427 -36.84 95.20 -147.77
CA SER A 427 -36.57 95.98 -148.99
C SER A 427 -37.84 96.27 -149.85
N LEU A 428 -38.97 96.66 -149.24
CA LEU A 428 -40.29 96.65 -149.92
C LEU A 428 -41.01 98.00 -150.16
N TYR A 429 -40.49 99.17 -149.76
CA TYR A 429 -41.31 100.42 -149.76
C TYR A 429 -40.66 101.70 -150.34
N HIS A 430 -39.72 101.61 -151.30
CA HIS A 430 -39.13 102.81 -151.94
C HIS A 430 -39.98 103.38 -153.12
N PRO A 431 -40.17 104.71 -153.25
CA PRO A 431 -41.04 105.37 -154.26
C PRO A 431 -40.76 105.08 -155.75
N GLU A 432 -39.56 104.66 -156.14
CA GLU A 432 -39.23 104.30 -157.54
C GLU A 432 -40.09 103.12 -158.05
N ALA A 433 -40.51 102.22 -157.16
CA ALA A 433 -41.33 101.06 -157.53
C ALA A 433 -42.76 101.45 -157.97
N VAL A 434 -43.22 102.66 -157.64
CA VAL A 434 -44.59 103.14 -157.93
C VAL A 434 -44.65 103.79 -159.32
N LEU A 435 -43.63 104.54 -159.73
CA LEU A 435 -43.57 105.20 -161.05
C LEU A 435 -43.39 104.18 -162.20
N ARG A 436 -42.71 103.04 -161.96
CA ARG A 436 -42.59 101.93 -162.94
C ARG A 436 -43.91 101.23 -163.28
N LYS A 437 -44.98 101.42 -162.49
CA LYS A 437 -46.29 100.75 -162.68
C LYS A 437 -47.28 101.54 -163.54
N GLY A 438 -46.87 102.65 -164.16
CA GLY A 438 -47.68 103.41 -165.11
C GLY A 438 -48.52 104.54 -164.52
N TYR A 439 -48.25 104.94 -163.27
CA TYR A 439 -48.89 106.10 -162.63
C TYR A 439 -48.07 107.38 -162.89
N ALA A 440 -48.75 108.51 -163.00
CA ALA A 440 -48.13 109.82 -163.17
C ALA A 440 -48.26 110.66 -161.90
N LEU A 441 -47.21 111.42 -161.57
CA LEU A 441 -47.24 112.40 -160.47
C LEU A 441 -47.55 113.78 -161.05
N VAL A 442 -48.63 114.42 -160.60
CA VAL A 442 -49.02 115.74 -161.09
C VAL A 442 -48.64 116.80 -160.05
N ARG A 443 -47.97 117.87 -160.48
CA ARG A 443 -47.53 118.98 -159.63
C ARG A 443 -48.03 120.33 -160.18
N LYS A 444 -48.38 121.24 -159.28
CA LYS A 444 -48.67 122.65 -159.56
C LYS A 444 -47.71 123.48 -158.71
N GLU A 445 -46.92 124.37 -159.32
CA GLU A 445 -45.91 125.21 -158.63
C GLU A 445 -44.98 124.42 -157.68
N GLN A 446 -44.42 123.29 -158.15
CA GLN A 446 -43.56 122.37 -157.38
C GLN A 446 -44.22 121.63 -156.19
N VAL A 447 -45.53 121.79 -155.97
CA VAL A 447 -46.27 121.06 -154.93
C VAL A 447 -47.14 119.96 -155.56
N VAL A 448 -47.07 118.75 -155.00
CA VAL A 448 -47.85 117.59 -155.50
C VAL A 448 -49.34 117.87 -155.35
N VAL A 449 -50.06 117.75 -156.46
CA VAL A 449 -51.51 117.89 -156.51
C VAL A 449 -52.12 116.73 -155.71
N LYS A 450 -52.66 117.05 -154.54
CA LYS A 450 -53.46 116.16 -153.72
C LYS A 450 -54.93 116.45 -153.97
N ARG A 451 -55.82 115.61 -153.43
CA ARG A 451 -57.28 115.78 -153.59
C ARG A 451 -57.80 117.15 -153.11
N THR A 452 -57.09 117.79 -152.20
CA THR A 452 -57.39 119.13 -151.66
C THR A 452 -56.82 120.27 -152.50
N THR A 453 -56.00 119.97 -153.51
CA THR A 453 -55.36 120.97 -154.37
C THR A 453 -56.35 121.44 -155.43
N ILE A 454 -56.73 122.72 -155.37
CA ILE A 454 -57.69 123.35 -156.27
C ILE A 454 -57.01 123.61 -157.62
N LEU A 455 -57.61 123.12 -158.71
CA LEU A 455 -57.14 123.28 -160.08
C LEU A 455 -58.19 124.07 -160.88
N GLU A 456 -57.78 125.16 -161.53
CA GLU A 456 -58.66 126.06 -162.28
C GLU A 456 -58.31 126.09 -163.77
N LYS A 457 -59.28 126.48 -164.60
CA LYS A 457 -59.14 126.57 -166.06
C LYS A 457 -58.16 127.70 -166.40
N GLY A 458 -57.02 127.34 -167.00
CA GLY A 458 -55.91 128.24 -167.32
C GLY A 458 -54.59 127.98 -166.56
N ASP A 459 -54.59 127.10 -165.55
CA ASP A 459 -53.39 126.76 -164.78
C ASP A 459 -52.35 125.97 -165.59
N PHE A 460 -51.06 126.24 -165.37
CA PHE A 460 -49.94 125.42 -165.87
C PHE A 460 -49.63 124.29 -164.86
N ILE A 461 -49.63 123.05 -165.34
CA ILE A 461 -49.33 121.85 -164.54
C ILE A 461 -48.17 121.05 -165.15
N GLU A 462 -47.40 120.42 -164.27
CA GLU A 462 -46.26 119.57 -164.60
C GLU A 462 -46.62 118.12 -164.27
N ILE A 463 -46.58 117.25 -165.29
CA ILE A 463 -46.89 115.83 -165.17
C ILE A 463 -45.58 115.05 -165.29
N GLU A 464 -45.19 114.37 -164.21
CA GLU A 464 -43.99 113.57 -164.11
C GLU A 464 -44.32 112.08 -164.31
N LEU A 465 -43.74 111.51 -165.36
CA LEU A 465 -43.78 110.10 -165.71
C LEU A 465 -42.41 109.48 -165.43
N TYR A 466 -42.31 108.15 -165.43
CA TYR A 466 -41.05 107.43 -165.16
C TYR A 466 -39.87 107.90 -166.04
N ASP A 467 -40.13 108.29 -167.28
CA ASP A 467 -39.10 108.60 -168.28
C ASP A 467 -39.07 110.07 -168.75
N ARG A 468 -40.08 110.87 -168.42
CA ARG A 468 -40.19 112.25 -168.94
C ARG A 468 -41.12 113.12 -168.11
N THR A 469 -40.97 114.42 -168.30
CA THR A 469 -41.80 115.45 -167.67
C THR A 469 -42.50 116.28 -168.75
N ILE A 470 -43.80 116.50 -168.60
CA ILE A 470 -44.62 117.22 -169.57
C ILE A 470 -45.28 118.41 -168.90
N ASN A 471 -45.04 119.61 -169.44
CA ASN A 471 -45.68 120.84 -169.02
C ASN A 471 -46.88 121.14 -169.92
N THR A 472 -48.06 121.31 -169.34
CA THR A 472 -49.31 121.55 -170.08
C THR A 472 -50.23 122.51 -169.34
N LYS A 473 -51.19 123.09 -170.05
CA LYS A 473 -52.15 124.08 -169.53
C LYS A 473 -53.54 123.47 -169.48
N ILE A 474 -54.25 123.65 -168.36
CA ILE A 474 -55.58 123.08 -168.14
C ILE A 474 -56.62 123.87 -168.97
N GLU A 475 -57.14 123.26 -170.04
CA GLU A 475 -58.15 123.88 -170.93
C GLU A 475 -59.59 123.79 -170.40
N ASP A 476 -59.90 122.79 -169.58
CA ASP A 476 -61.22 122.65 -168.97
C ASP A 476 -61.11 121.75 -167.74
N THR A 477 -61.93 121.99 -166.71
CA THR A 477 -62.03 121.14 -165.51
C THR A 477 -63.41 120.50 -165.39
N PRO A 478 -63.86 119.72 -166.40
CA PRO A 478 -65.12 119.02 -166.28
C PRO A 478 -65.04 118.02 -165.13
N THR A 479 -65.96 118.15 -164.18
CA THR A 479 -66.12 117.17 -163.10
C THR A 479 -66.29 115.78 -163.70
N TRP A 480 -65.41 114.87 -163.32
CA TRP A 480 -65.51 113.45 -163.62
C TRP A 480 -66.85 112.93 -163.10
N LYS A 481 -67.92 112.99 -163.89
CA LYS A 481 -69.23 112.51 -163.44
C LYS A 481 -69.73 111.27 -164.15
N ASN A 482 -69.23 110.95 -165.33
CA ASN A 482 -69.64 109.83 -166.17
C ASN A 482 -69.00 110.12 -167.52
N LEU A 483 -67.80 109.61 -167.81
CA LEU A 483 -67.07 109.68 -169.09
C LEU A 483 -65.68 109.06 -168.79
N HIS A 484 -65.45 107.75 -168.86
CA HIS A 484 -65.56 106.87 -170.01
C HIS A 484 -66.56 105.71 -169.77
N THR A 485 -67.53 105.61 -170.66
CA THR A 485 -68.84 104.95 -170.51
C THR A 485 -68.93 103.56 -171.14
N LYS A 486 -69.75 102.68 -170.55
CA LYS A 486 -70.34 101.47 -171.16
C LYS A 486 -69.38 100.41 -171.76
N LYS A 487 -69.47 99.23 -171.13
CA LYS A 487 -69.68 97.89 -171.72
C LYS A 487 -68.53 97.28 -172.54
N GLN A 488 -68.12 96.05 -172.23
CA GLN A 488 -69.00 94.91 -171.94
C GLN A 488 -68.74 94.19 -170.60
N ASN A 489 -69.83 93.69 -170.00
CA ASN A 489 -69.83 92.48 -169.19
C ASN A 489 -69.09 91.34 -169.95
N ARG A 490 -68.11 90.70 -169.30
CA ARG A 490 -67.37 89.49 -169.72
C ARG A 490 -66.48 89.05 -168.53
N ASN A 491 -66.71 87.97 -167.81
CA ASN A 491 -67.97 87.30 -167.45
C ASN A 491 -68.16 87.46 -165.95
#